data_AF-A0A8H9TIB5-F1
#
_entry.id   AF-A0A8H9TIB5-F1
#
_cell.length_a   1.000
_cell.length_b   1.000
_cell.length_c   1.000
_cell.angle_alpha   90.00
_cell.angle_beta   90.00
_cell.angle_gamma   90.00
#
_symmetry.space_group_name_H-M   'P 1'
#
loop_
_entity.id
_entity.type
_entity.pdbx_description
1 polymer ?
#
loop_
_entity_poly.entity_id
_entity_poly.type
_entity_poly.pdbx_seq_one_letter_code
_entity_poly.pdbx_strand_id
1 'polypeptide(L)'
;MTNAVSVTSKPDNKRGRPKSAPLIKQQRHVAKRYQDLLNVRQQFNLELKQHYPDLNPAELSDVAQLVLATAEEYRLWSEIDNRLLAIQRHKDPETQFLLQSEKLQQDLVQLQTTYQLILCQRNQPILPSKKYWRHANNETINKAISYLSYQPANEQTVTLYGFALWLKAQCAEYEEKCIVKTWRTLIRNGLGHIIEKRIGLIYPIHSAKTAGRPKLPTPVDLVRSEQALIDEYQELAITYRALQILPLTPEQVWRNQQHSKLEKVGRKPFSERQKALRKRKKLEEQLRELERNKDAILAVESERKPKRGRKPLTYQQLRSRLLEKIQALTKLSA
;
A
#
# COMPACT_ATOMS: atom_id res chain seq x y z
N MET A 1 -32.73 -18.30 -37.28
CA MET A 1 -31.66 -19.28 -37.05
C MET A 1 -30.46 -18.57 -36.45
N THR A 2 -30.26 -18.68 -35.15
CA THR A 2 -29.07 -18.15 -34.46
C THR A 2 -28.61 -19.22 -33.47
N ASN A 3 -27.53 -19.90 -33.83
CA ASN A 3 -26.95 -20.98 -33.04
C ASN A 3 -26.39 -20.42 -31.73
N ALA A 4 -27.06 -20.72 -30.63
CA ALA A 4 -26.49 -20.58 -29.29
C ALA A 4 -25.34 -21.58 -29.16
N VAL A 5 -24.11 -21.11 -29.37
CA VAL A 5 -22.90 -21.91 -29.11
C VAL A 5 -22.75 -22.05 -27.61
N SER A 6 -23.32 -23.12 -27.07
CA SER A 6 -23.04 -23.59 -25.71
C SER A 6 -21.61 -24.12 -25.68
N VAL A 7 -20.70 -23.33 -25.13
CA VAL A 7 -19.32 -23.77 -24.87
C VAL A 7 -19.36 -24.77 -23.71
N THR A 8 -19.60 -26.04 -24.03
CA THR A 8 -19.45 -27.16 -23.09
C THR A 8 -17.99 -27.61 -23.11
N SER A 9 -17.15 -26.96 -22.29
CA SER A 9 -15.80 -27.46 -22.02
C SER A 9 -15.91 -28.77 -21.23
N LYS A 10 -15.50 -29.90 -21.82
CA LYS A 10 -15.30 -31.16 -21.08
C LYS A 10 -14.33 -30.91 -19.91
N PRO A 11 -14.68 -31.25 -18.66
CA PRO A 11 -13.78 -31.07 -17.54
C PRO A 11 -12.69 -32.13 -17.59
N ASP A 12 -11.44 -31.68 -17.78
CA ASP A 12 -10.26 -32.49 -17.52
C ASP A 12 -10.30 -32.94 -16.05
N ASN A 13 -10.42 -34.25 -15.85
CA ASN A 13 -10.62 -34.90 -14.55
C ASN A 13 -9.31 -34.94 -13.73
N LYS A 14 -8.64 -33.79 -13.55
CA LYS A 14 -7.52 -33.65 -12.61
C LYS A 14 -8.09 -33.40 -11.22
N ARG A 15 -7.80 -34.29 -10.27
CA ARG A 15 -8.15 -34.11 -8.85
C ARG A 15 -7.59 -32.77 -8.36
N GLY A 16 -8.49 -31.84 -8.04
CA GLY A 16 -8.16 -30.49 -7.56
C GLY A 16 -9.35 -29.54 -7.69
N ARG A 17 -9.31 -28.40 -7.01
CA ARG A 17 -10.32 -27.34 -7.16
C ARG A 17 -10.27 -26.83 -8.62
N PRO A 18 -11.39 -26.74 -9.35
CA PRO A 18 -11.38 -26.13 -10.67
C PRO A 18 -10.80 -24.71 -10.58
N LYS A 19 -9.82 -24.41 -11.42
CA LYS A 19 -9.22 -23.06 -11.48
C LYS A 19 -10.32 -22.09 -11.90
N SER A 20 -10.55 -21.05 -11.12
CA SER A 20 -11.47 -19.98 -11.50
C SER A 20 -10.99 -19.36 -12.81
N ALA A 21 -11.92 -19.10 -13.74
CA ALA A 21 -11.60 -18.40 -14.97
C ALA A 21 -10.86 -17.07 -14.65
N PRO A 22 -9.82 -16.70 -15.42
CA PRO A 22 -9.03 -15.48 -15.18
C PRO A 22 -9.90 -14.22 -15.06
N LEU A 23 -10.91 -14.11 -15.93
CA LEU A 23 -11.88 -13.01 -15.92
C LEU A 23 -12.65 -12.91 -14.59
N ILE A 24 -13.17 -14.04 -14.09
CA ILE A 24 -13.90 -14.08 -12.80
C ILE A 24 -12.97 -13.67 -11.65
N LYS A 25 -11.70 -14.06 -11.71
CA LYS A 25 -10.72 -13.66 -10.70
C LYS A 25 -10.48 -12.15 -10.73
N GLN A 26 -10.28 -11.54 -11.91
CA GLN A 26 -10.13 -10.10 -12.06
C GLN A 26 -11.38 -9.34 -11.59
N GLN A 27 -12.58 -9.79 -11.99
CA GLN A 27 -13.85 -9.20 -11.52
C GLN A 27 -13.98 -9.21 -9.99
N ARG A 28 -13.58 -10.31 -9.34
CA ARG A 28 -13.57 -10.38 -7.87
C ARG A 28 -12.56 -9.42 -7.23
N HIS A 29 -11.40 -9.24 -7.85
CA HIS A 29 -10.41 -8.29 -7.38
C HIS A 29 -10.95 -6.85 -7.45
N VAL A 30 -11.49 -6.45 -8.62
CA VAL A 30 -12.14 -5.14 -8.80
C VAL A 30 -13.30 -4.93 -7.82
N ALA A 31 -14.18 -5.93 -7.65
CA ALA A 31 -15.28 -5.86 -6.69
C ALA A 31 -14.76 -5.65 -5.24
N LYS A 32 -13.70 -6.37 -4.86
CA LYS A 32 -13.09 -6.20 -3.54
C LYS A 32 -12.50 -4.79 -3.37
N ARG A 33 -11.77 -4.28 -4.37
CA ARG A 33 -11.22 -2.91 -4.32
C ARG A 33 -12.30 -1.86 -4.23
N TYR A 34 -13.40 -2.05 -4.94
CA TYR A 34 -14.55 -1.15 -4.85
C TYR A 34 -15.13 -1.13 -3.44
N GLN A 35 -15.30 -2.31 -2.81
CA GLN A 35 -15.74 -2.39 -1.41
C GLN A 35 -14.75 -1.73 -0.44
N ASP A 36 -13.44 -2.00 -0.60
CA ASP A 36 -12.40 -1.40 0.23
C ASP A 36 -12.42 0.13 0.11
N LEU A 37 -12.58 0.66 -1.11
CA LEU A 37 -12.74 2.09 -1.37
C LEU A 37 -13.97 2.67 -0.67
N LEU A 38 -15.13 2.02 -0.75
CA LEU A 38 -16.34 2.48 -0.06
C LEU A 38 -16.12 2.59 1.46
N ASN A 39 -15.46 1.59 2.05
CA ASN A 39 -15.17 1.57 3.49
C ASN A 39 -14.26 2.74 3.89
N VAL A 40 -13.18 2.98 3.13
CA VAL A 40 -12.25 4.08 3.41
C VAL A 40 -12.92 5.44 3.17
N ARG A 41 -13.75 5.58 2.12
CA ARG A 41 -14.50 6.81 1.85
C ARG A 41 -15.50 7.13 2.95
N GLN A 42 -16.19 6.11 3.49
CA GLN A 42 -17.07 6.28 4.65
C GLN A 42 -16.29 6.75 5.87
N GLN A 43 -15.13 6.12 6.16
CA GLN A 43 -14.26 6.54 7.27
C GLN A 43 -13.80 7.99 7.10
N PHE A 44 -13.32 8.36 5.91
CA PHE A 44 -12.88 9.73 5.59
C PHE A 44 -14.01 10.75 5.82
N ASN A 45 -15.21 10.48 5.31
CA ASN A 45 -16.36 11.39 5.46
C ASN A 45 -16.80 11.54 6.93
N LEU A 46 -16.71 10.46 7.72
CA LEU A 46 -17.01 10.51 9.16
C LEU A 46 -15.97 11.33 9.91
N GLU A 47 -14.68 11.08 9.67
CA GLU A 47 -13.58 11.82 10.31
C GLU A 47 -13.60 13.30 9.90
N LEU A 48 -13.90 13.61 8.64
CA LEU A 48 -13.99 14.99 8.16
C LEU A 48 -15.08 15.78 8.92
N LYS A 49 -16.28 15.18 9.09
CA LYS A 49 -17.36 15.79 9.87
C LYS A 49 -17.02 15.94 11.36
N GLN A 50 -16.24 15.01 11.92
CA GLN A 50 -15.78 15.11 13.30
C GLN A 50 -14.75 16.21 13.49
N HIS A 51 -13.87 16.43 12.50
CA HIS A 51 -12.88 17.50 12.53
C HIS A 51 -13.49 18.88 12.30
N TYR A 52 -14.58 18.95 11.54
CA TYR A 52 -15.22 20.18 11.11
C TYR A 52 -16.74 20.13 11.36
N PRO A 53 -17.18 20.10 12.64
CA PRO A 53 -18.60 19.93 12.97
C PRO A 53 -19.46 21.14 12.59
N ASP A 54 -18.87 22.32 12.55
CA ASP A 54 -19.58 23.59 12.33
C ASP A 54 -19.68 23.99 10.86
N LEU A 55 -18.98 23.29 9.96
CA LEU A 55 -18.99 23.58 8.53
C LEU A 55 -20.25 23.03 7.85
N ASN A 56 -20.79 23.82 6.93
CA ASN A 56 -21.90 23.39 6.09
C ASN A 56 -21.44 22.37 5.01
N PRO A 57 -22.35 21.68 4.29
CA PRO A 57 -21.96 20.68 3.30
C PRO A 57 -21.08 21.19 2.15
N ALA A 58 -21.22 22.46 1.75
CA ALA A 58 -20.41 23.05 0.68
C ALA A 58 -18.98 23.33 1.18
N GLU A 59 -18.85 23.94 2.36
CA GLU A 59 -17.55 24.18 3.02
C GLU A 59 -16.82 22.86 3.31
N LEU A 60 -17.54 21.84 3.77
CA LEU A 60 -16.98 20.49 3.95
C LEU A 60 -16.45 19.90 2.64
N SER A 61 -17.15 20.13 1.52
CA SER A 61 -16.69 19.70 0.20
C SER A 61 -15.41 20.44 -0.20
N ASP A 62 -15.32 21.74 0.04
CA ASP A 62 -14.12 22.54 -0.28
C ASP A 62 -12.91 22.07 0.54
N VAL A 63 -13.08 21.82 1.83
CA VAL A 63 -12.04 21.24 2.69
C VAL A 63 -11.67 19.84 2.21
N ALA A 64 -12.65 18.99 1.87
CA ALA A 64 -12.39 17.66 1.34
C ALA A 64 -11.54 17.71 0.07
N GLN A 65 -11.87 18.59 -0.88
CA GLN A 65 -11.10 18.77 -2.11
C GLN A 65 -9.66 19.17 -1.83
N LEU A 66 -9.44 20.14 -0.92
CA LEU A 66 -8.10 20.59 -0.57
C LEU A 66 -7.27 19.48 0.11
N VAL A 67 -7.89 18.72 1.02
CA VAL A 67 -7.26 17.59 1.70
C VAL A 67 -6.91 16.48 0.70
N LEU A 68 -7.82 16.12 -0.20
CA LEU A 68 -7.62 15.08 -1.21
C LEU A 68 -6.58 15.50 -2.26
N ALA A 69 -6.57 16.76 -2.69
CA ALA A 69 -5.54 17.27 -3.60
C ALA A 69 -4.13 17.16 -2.99
N THR A 70 -4.00 17.49 -1.71
CA THR A 70 -2.72 17.35 -0.98
C THR A 70 -2.36 15.88 -0.75
N ALA A 71 -3.35 15.01 -0.53
CA ALA A 71 -3.13 13.57 -0.41
C ALA A 71 -2.72 12.91 -1.74
N GLU A 72 -3.24 13.40 -2.88
CA GLU A 72 -2.83 12.96 -4.22
C GLU A 72 -1.38 13.36 -4.53
N GLU A 73 -0.98 14.57 -4.15
CA GLU A 73 0.42 14.98 -4.23
C GLU A 73 1.34 14.04 -3.44
N TYR A 74 0.95 13.69 -2.21
CA TYR A 74 1.68 12.70 -1.41
C TYR A 74 1.72 11.33 -2.12
N ARG A 75 0.60 10.88 -2.71
CA ARG A 75 0.51 9.60 -3.42
C ARG A 75 1.52 9.55 -4.56
N LEU A 76 1.57 10.58 -5.41
CA LEU A 76 2.49 10.68 -6.55
C LEU A 76 3.96 10.58 -6.11
N TRP A 77 4.36 11.37 -5.11
CA TRP A 77 5.71 11.27 -4.54
C TRP A 77 6.01 9.89 -3.95
N SER A 78 5.04 9.29 -3.26
CA SER A 78 5.23 7.98 -2.65
C SER A 78 5.32 6.86 -3.69
N GLU A 79 4.65 6.98 -4.84
CA GLU A 79 4.75 6.03 -5.93
C GLU A 79 6.17 6.02 -6.51
N ILE A 80 6.74 7.21 -6.72
CA ILE A 80 8.13 7.38 -7.14
C ILE A 80 9.10 6.77 -6.10
N ASP A 81 8.96 7.06 -4.80
CA ASP A 81 9.81 6.44 -3.77
C ASP A 81 9.68 4.91 -3.75
N ASN A 82 8.48 4.37 -3.95
CA ASN A 82 8.23 2.93 -3.98
C ASN A 82 8.88 2.27 -5.21
N ARG A 83 8.84 2.93 -6.38
CA ARG A 83 9.52 2.43 -7.59
C ARG A 83 11.03 2.44 -7.41
N LEU A 84 11.59 3.54 -6.90
CA LEU A 84 13.00 3.64 -6.56
C LEU A 84 13.42 2.63 -5.47
N LEU A 85 12.53 2.32 -4.52
CA LEU A 85 12.75 1.27 -3.51
C LEU A 85 12.88 -0.11 -4.14
N ALA A 86 12.00 -0.42 -5.10
CA ALA A 86 12.01 -1.68 -5.80
C ALA A 86 13.31 -1.84 -6.61
N ILE A 87 13.75 -0.77 -7.28
CA ILE A 87 15.05 -0.72 -7.98
C ILE A 87 16.20 -0.94 -7.01
N GLN A 88 16.26 -0.17 -5.91
CA GLN A 88 17.33 -0.25 -4.92
C GLN A 88 17.45 -1.64 -4.28
N ARG A 89 16.33 -2.33 -4.05
CA ARG A 89 16.32 -3.67 -3.43
C ARG A 89 16.52 -4.81 -4.42
N HIS A 90 16.56 -4.52 -5.72
CA HIS A 90 16.76 -5.54 -6.73
C HIS A 90 18.19 -6.10 -6.65
N LYS A 91 18.36 -7.37 -7.06
CA LYS A 91 19.70 -8.01 -7.07
C LYS A 91 20.66 -7.28 -8.02
N ASP A 92 20.11 -6.75 -9.10
CA ASP A 92 20.81 -5.93 -10.07
C ASP A 92 20.07 -4.59 -10.27
N PRO A 93 20.43 -3.55 -9.50
CA PRO A 93 19.76 -2.26 -9.53
C PRO A 93 19.89 -1.50 -10.85
N GLU A 94 21.01 -1.65 -11.58
CA GLU A 94 21.25 -0.94 -12.85
C GLU A 94 20.30 -1.41 -13.94
N THR A 95 20.26 -2.73 -14.15
CA THR A 95 19.32 -3.33 -15.12
C THR A 95 17.87 -3.05 -14.72
N GLN A 96 17.55 -3.11 -13.43
CA GLN A 96 16.19 -2.81 -12.95
C GLN A 96 15.82 -1.33 -13.15
N PHE A 97 16.79 -0.41 -13.01
CA PHE A 97 16.58 1.00 -13.28
C PHE A 97 16.24 1.21 -14.76
N LEU A 98 17.02 0.62 -15.67
CA LEU A 98 16.75 0.70 -17.11
C LEU A 98 15.36 0.16 -17.48
N LEU A 99 14.99 -1.01 -16.95
CA LEU A 99 13.67 -1.63 -17.19
C LEU A 99 12.50 -0.81 -16.64
N GLN A 100 12.72 -0.04 -15.56
CA GLN A 100 11.69 0.79 -14.93
C GLN A 100 11.78 2.26 -15.36
N SER A 101 12.77 2.65 -16.16
CA SER A 101 13.09 4.04 -16.47
C SER A 101 11.92 4.73 -17.16
N GLU A 102 11.33 4.11 -18.18
CA GLU A 102 10.18 4.67 -18.90
C GLU A 102 9.02 4.96 -17.94
N LYS A 103 8.68 4.00 -17.08
CA LYS A 103 7.58 4.15 -16.13
C LYS A 103 7.90 5.18 -15.05
N LEU A 104 9.15 5.23 -14.57
CA LEU A 104 9.63 6.25 -13.64
C LEU A 104 9.53 7.66 -14.26
N GLN A 105 9.88 7.80 -15.54
CA GLN A 105 9.75 9.06 -16.27
C GLN A 105 8.28 9.47 -16.45
N GLN A 106 7.37 8.51 -16.70
CA GLN A 106 5.93 8.77 -16.76
C GLN A 106 5.39 9.26 -15.41
N ASP A 107 5.74 8.60 -14.30
CA ASP A 107 5.32 9.02 -12.95
C ASP A 107 5.82 10.45 -12.62
N LEU A 108 7.07 10.76 -13.00
CA LEU A 108 7.66 12.09 -12.82
C LEU A 108 7.00 13.14 -13.70
N VAL A 109 6.62 12.79 -14.94
CA VAL A 109 5.84 13.68 -15.82
C VAL A 109 4.47 13.96 -15.20
N GLN A 110 3.77 12.95 -14.71
CA GLN A 110 2.48 13.13 -14.05
C GLN A 110 2.60 14.08 -12.86
N LEU A 111 3.59 13.88 -11.99
CA LEU A 111 3.87 14.77 -10.86
C LEU A 111 4.14 16.22 -11.30
N GLN A 112 4.97 16.40 -12.32
CA GLN A 112 5.27 17.72 -12.89
C GLN A 112 4.03 18.41 -13.46
N THR A 113 3.20 17.68 -14.19
CA THR A 113 1.95 18.19 -14.76
C THR A 113 0.99 18.62 -13.66
N THR A 114 0.85 17.83 -12.59
CA THR A 114 0.02 18.19 -11.44
C THR A 114 0.46 19.51 -10.81
N TYR A 115 1.76 19.69 -10.56
CA TYR A 115 2.28 20.96 -10.03
C TYR A 115 2.07 22.13 -10.99
N GLN A 116 2.32 21.91 -12.28
CA GLN A 116 2.12 22.94 -13.30
C GLN A 116 0.66 23.41 -13.31
N LEU A 117 -0.30 22.48 -13.25
CA LEU A 117 -1.73 22.81 -13.17
C LEU A 117 -2.06 23.63 -11.92
N ILE A 118 -1.54 23.24 -10.74
CA ILE A 118 -1.74 23.97 -9.49
C ILE A 118 -1.19 25.40 -9.59
N LEU A 119 0.03 25.57 -10.12
CA LEU A 119 0.66 26.89 -10.26
C LEU A 119 -0.10 27.77 -11.27
N CYS A 120 -0.54 27.20 -12.40
CA CYS A 120 -1.38 27.88 -13.38
C CYS A 120 -2.70 28.37 -12.76
N GLN A 121 -3.40 27.51 -12.00
CA GLN A 121 -4.66 27.87 -11.33
C GLN A 121 -4.50 29.03 -10.34
N ARG A 122 -3.32 29.14 -9.72
CA ARG A 122 -3.03 30.19 -8.74
C ARG A 122 -2.47 31.47 -9.37
N ASN A 123 -2.44 31.58 -10.70
CA ASN A 123 -1.78 32.67 -11.44
C ASN A 123 -0.35 32.94 -10.96
N GLN A 124 0.32 31.91 -10.44
CA GLN A 124 1.69 32.06 -9.99
C GLN A 124 2.62 31.99 -11.20
N PRO A 125 3.67 32.82 -11.23
CA PRO A 125 4.69 32.66 -12.24
C PRO A 125 5.29 31.26 -12.08
N ILE A 126 5.23 30.46 -13.15
CA ILE A 126 5.94 29.17 -13.23
C ILE A 126 7.45 29.47 -13.35
N LEU A 127 8.12 30.06 -12.35
CA LEU A 127 9.46 30.65 -12.54
C LEU A 127 10.36 30.55 -11.29
N PRO A 128 11.72 30.54 -11.40
CA PRO A 128 12.58 30.85 -12.55
C PRO A 128 13.38 29.65 -13.11
N SER A 129 13.70 29.73 -14.41
CA SER A 129 14.44 28.81 -15.29
C SER A 129 14.49 27.33 -14.87
N LYS A 130 13.94 26.44 -15.73
CA LYS A 130 14.29 25.01 -15.75
C LYS A 130 15.80 24.76 -15.59
N LYS A 131 16.64 25.74 -15.97
CA LYS A 131 18.10 25.75 -15.87
C LYS A 131 18.61 25.73 -14.41
N TYR A 132 18.06 26.51 -13.49
CA TYR A 132 18.55 26.57 -12.09
C TYR A 132 18.38 25.22 -11.38
N TRP A 133 17.17 24.67 -11.41
CA TRP A 133 16.87 23.42 -10.73
C TRP A 133 17.54 22.22 -11.37
N ARG A 134 17.72 22.19 -12.71
CA ARG A 134 18.40 21.07 -13.39
C ARG A 134 19.85 20.89 -12.96
N HIS A 135 20.54 21.98 -12.62
CA HIS A 135 21.96 21.95 -12.24
C HIS A 135 22.19 22.05 -10.72
N ALA A 136 21.12 22.01 -9.92
CA ALA A 136 21.25 21.98 -8.47
C ALA A 136 21.92 20.67 -8.00
N ASN A 137 22.81 20.74 -7.03
CA ASN A 137 23.39 19.55 -6.40
C ASN A 137 22.46 18.99 -5.30
N ASN A 138 22.74 17.78 -4.82
CA ASN A 138 21.96 17.11 -3.77
C ASN A 138 21.84 17.96 -2.47
N GLU A 139 22.88 18.72 -2.13
CA GLU A 139 22.89 19.54 -0.90
C GLU A 139 21.94 20.73 -1.00
N THR A 140 21.93 21.42 -2.14
CA THR A 140 20.99 22.51 -2.44
C THR A 140 19.55 22.01 -2.39
N ILE A 141 19.28 20.83 -2.96
CA ILE A 141 17.95 20.21 -2.89
C ILE A 141 17.58 19.85 -1.45
N ASN A 142 18.51 19.24 -0.69
CA ASN A 142 18.24 18.89 0.70
C ASN A 142 17.94 20.12 1.57
N LYS A 143 18.70 21.21 1.37
CA LYS A 143 18.46 22.50 2.02
C LYS A 143 17.07 23.03 1.64
N ALA A 144 16.75 23.09 0.35
CA ALA A 144 15.46 23.57 -0.14
C ALA A 144 14.28 22.77 0.48
N ILE A 145 14.39 21.44 0.55
CA ILE A 145 13.39 20.57 1.19
C ILE A 145 13.27 20.88 2.69
N SER A 146 14.40 21.01 3.39
CA SER A 146 14.42 21.30 4.83
C SER A 146 13.77 22.66 5.16
N TYR A 147 13.90 23.64 4.25
CA TYR A 147 13.31 24.96 4.39
C TYR A 147 11.82 25.04 4.01
N LEU A 148 11.21 23.98 3.46
CA LEU A 148 9.79 23.96 3.07
C LEU A 148 8.87 24.39 4.23
N SER A 149 9.21 24.01 5.46
CA SER A 149 8.41 24.33 6.64
C SER A 149 8.34 25.82 6.99
N TYR A 150 9.27 26.63 6.50
CA TYR A 150 9.34 28.08 6.72
C TYR A 150 8.79 28.88 5.54
N GLN A 151 8.51 28.22 4.41
CA GLN A 151 7.99 28.85 3.21
C GLN A 151 6.46 28.93 3.25
N PRO A 152 5.84 29.97 2.66
CA PRO A 152 4.41 29.99 2.41
C PRO A 152 3.99 28.85 1.47
N ALA A 153 2.72 28.42 1.53
CA ALA A 153 2.22 27.26 0.77
C ALA A 153 2.47 27.34 -0.75
N ASN A 154 2.48 28.55 -1.30
CA ASN A 154 2.80 28.84 -2.69
C ASN A 154 4.28 28.57 -3.02
N GLU A 155 5.20 29.09 -2.22
CA GLU A 155 6.64 28.82 -2.39
C GLU A 155 6.96 27.33 -2.16
N GLN A 156 6.28 26.67 -1.21
CA GLN A 156 6.42 25.22 -1.05
C GLN A 156 6.04 24.46 -2.33
N THR A 157 4.97 24.89 -3.00
CA THR A 157 4.51 24.29 -4.27
C THR A 157 5.55 24.49 -5.38
N VAL A 158 6.13 25.69 -5.48
CA VAL A 158 7.22 26.00 -6.44
C VAL A 158 8.48 25.18 -6.15
N THR A 159 8.89 25.07 -4.88
CA THR A 159 10.06 24.31 -4.45
C THR A 159 9.89 22.82 -4.76
N LEU A 160 8.73 22.24 -4.45
CA LEU A 160 8.45 20.83 -4.75
C LEU A 160 8.36 20.57 -6.26
N TYR A 161 7.82 21.51 -7.04
CA TYR A 161 7.87 21.44 -8.49
C TYR A 161 9.31 21.46 -9.04
N GLY A 162 10.14 22.37 -8.52
CA GLY A 162 11.57 22.44 -8.84
C GLY A 162 12.31 21.15 -8.50
N PHE A 163 11.99 20.54 -7.35
CA PHE A 163 12.51 19.24 -6.96
C PHE A 163 12.09 18.12 -7.93
N ALA A 164 10.83 18.09 -8.38
CA ALA A 164 10.37 17.13 -9.39
C ALA A 164 11.06 17.32 -10.75
N LEU A 165 11.34 18.56 -11.16
CA LEU A 165 12.10 18.87 -12.38
C LEU A 165 13.56 18.40 -12.28
N TRP A 166 14.21 18.66 -11.14
CA TRP A 166 15.55 18.19 -10.85
C TRP A 166 15.62 16.66 -10.89
N LEU A 167 14.74 15.97 -10.16
CA LEU A 167 14.76 14.52 -10.06
C LEU A 167 14.60 13.84 -11.44
N LYS A 168 13.75 14.41 -12.31
CA LYS A 168 13.60 13.93 -13.68
C LYS A 168 14.87 14.06 -14.51
N ALA A 169 15.57 15.19 -14.40
CA ALA A 169 16.85 15.38 -15.09
C ALA A 169 17.91 14.39 -14.58
N GLN A 170 18.00 14.22 -13.27
CA GLN A 170 18.92 13.27 -12.65
C GLN A 170 18.64 11.81 -13.02
N CYS A 171 17.37 11.44 -13.16
CA CYS A 171 16.98 10.10 -13.64
C CYS A 171 17.32 9.88 -15.12
N ALA A 172 17.43 10.94 -15.94
CA ALA A 172 17.81 10.83 -17.34
C ALA A 172 19.33 10.71 -17.53
N GLU A 173 20.10 11.35 -16.64
CA GLU A 173 21.58 11.36 -16.63
C GLU A 173 22.15 10.28 -15.69
N TYR A 174 21.40 9.20 -15.44
CA TYR A 174 21.80 8.19 -14.45
C TYR A 174 23.01 7.38 -14.91
N GLU A 175 24.16 7.58 -14.25
CA GLU A 175 25.40 6.86 -14.56
C GLU A 175 25.88 5.90 -13.43
N GLU A 176 25.37 5.99 -12.19
CA GLU A 176 25.95 5.21 -11.06
C GLU A 176 24.99 4.63 -9.99
N LYS A 177 25.39 3.46 -9.47
CA LYS A 177 24.69 2.55 -8.52
C LYS A 177 24.30 3.12 -7.14
N CYS A 178 24.81 4.29 -6.73
CA CYS A 178 24.64 4.80 -5.36
C CYS A 178 23.65 5.99 -5.22
N ILE A 179 23.22 6.57 -6.34
CA ILE A 179 22.46 7.83 -6.33
C ILE A 179 20.98 7.61 -5.97
N VAL A 180 20.40 6.45 -6.32
CA VAL A 180 19.00 6.10 -6.02
C VAL A 180 18.71 6.20 -4.52
N LYS A 181 19.63 5.75 -3.66
CA LYS A 181 19.46 5.84 -2.19
C LYS A 181 19.37 7.29 -1.72
N THR A 182 20.18 8.17 -2.31
CA THR A 182 20.18 9.61 -2.02
C THR A 182 18.86 10.25 -2.45
N TRP A 183 18.41 10.01 -3.69
CA TRP A 183 17.11 10.52 -4.17
C TRP A 183 15.96 10.10 -3.27
N ARG A 184 15.93 8.84 -2.85
CA ARG A 184 14.89 8.34 -1.94
C ARG A 184 14.92 9.00 -0.57
N THR A 185 16.11 9.33 -0.07
CA THR A 185 16.24 10.06 1.20
C THR A 185 15.64 11.46 1.07
N LEU A 186 15.95 12.16 -0.03
CA LEU A 186 15.36 13.48 -0.34
C LEU A 186 13.84 13.40 -0.50
N ILE A 187 13.32 12.43 -1.25
CA ILE A 187 11.88 12.22 -1.43
C ILE A 187 11.19 11.97 -0.09
N ARG A 188 11.78 11.13 0.77
CA ARG A 188 11.21 10.83 2.10
C ARG A 188 11.16 12.06 2.99
N ASN A 189 12.16 12.93 2.94
CA ASN A 189 12.14 14.21 3.66
C ASN A 189 10.96 15.06 3.14
N GLY A 190 10.79 15.15 1.80
CA GLY A 190 9.64 15.82 1.20
C GLY A 190 8.28 15.23 1.59
N LEU A 191 8.15 13.89 1.59
CA LEU A 191 6.95 13.18 2.02
C LEU A 191 6.61 13.44 3.49
N GLY A 192 7.62 13.49 4.37
CA GLY A 192 7.46 13.86 5.77
C GLY A 192 6.87 15.27 5.91
N HIS A 193 7.42 16.24 5.16
CA HIS A 193 6.89 17.60 5.12
C HIS A 193 5.45 17.67 4.60
N ILE A 194 5.11 16.95 3.52
CA ILE A 194 3.74 16.95 2.99
C ILE A 194 2.75 16.42 4.04
N ILE A 195 3.09 15.34 4.74
CA ILE A 195 2.24 14.80 5.81
C ILE A 195 2.09 15.82 6.95
N GLU A 196 3.20 16.26 7.53
CA GLU A 196 3.17 17.04 8.78
C GLU A 196 2.72 18.48 8.59
N LYS A 197 3.12 19.10 7.47
CA LYS A 197 3.01 20.55 7.25
C LYS A 197 2.02 20.94 6.17
N ARG A 198 1.47 20.00 5.40
CA ARG A 198 0.41 20.30 4.42
C ARG A 198 -0.87 19.57 4.78
N ILE A 199 -0.84 18.24 4.84
CA ILE A 199 -2.00 17.46 5.26
C ILE A 199 -2.33 17.77 6.72
N GLY A 200 -1.35 17.73 7.62
CA GLY A 200 -1.54 17.95 9.06
C GLY A 200 -2.12 19.32 9.45
N LEU A 201 -1.98 20.34 8.59
CA LEU A 201 -2.58 21.67 8.82
C LEU A 201 -4.08 21.71 8.54
N ILE A 202 -4.57 20.86 7.62
CA ILE A 202 -5.96 20.88 7.13
C ILE A 202 -6.70 19.61 7.58
N TYR A 203 -5.99 18.60 8.04
CA TYR A 203 -6.57 17.34 8.45
C TYR A 203 -5.80 16.84 9.67
N PRO A 204 -6.34 16.98 10.89
CA PRO A 204 -5.63 16.60 12.12
C PRO A 204 -5.22 15.13 12.10
N ILE A 205 -3.91 14.87 12.07
CA ILE A 205 -3.36 13.51 12.05
C ILE A 205 -3.20 13.04 13.48
N HIS A 206 -4.07 12.14 13.93
CA HIS A 206 -3.89 11.48 15.22
C HIS A 206 -2.68 10.56 15.16
N SER A 207 -1.61 10.89 15.89
CA SER A 207 -0.47 9.99 16.05
C SER A 207 -0.93 8.75 16.82
N ALA A 208 -1.07 7.62 16.14
CA ALA A 208 -1.35 6.36 16.82
C ALA A 208 -0.14 6.03 17.72
N LYS A 209 -0.32 6.08 19.05
CA LYS A 209 0.69 5.69 20.06
C LYS A 209 0.97 4.17 20.07
N THR A 210 0.67 3.46 19.00
CA THR A 210 0.88 2.02 18.87
C THR A 210 2.26 1.74 18.27
N ALA A 211 3.02 0.88 18.93
CA ALA A 211 4.31 0.43 18.42
C ALA A 211 4.12 -0.24 17.04
N GLY A 212 4.76 0.30 16.00
CA GLY A 212 4.65 -0.21 14.64
C GLY A 212 4.99 0.85 13.59
N ARG A 213 4.81 0.48 12.32
CA ARG A 213 4.87 1.45 11.21
C ARG A 213 3.73 2.46 11.41
N PRO A 214 3.99 3.78 11.40
CA PRO A 214 2.92 4.76 11.51
C PRO A 214 1.89 4.52 10.41
N LYS A 215 0.61 4.47 10.80
CA LYS A 215 -0.50 4.37 9.86
C LYS A 215 -0.53 5.65 9.03
N LEU A 216 -0.79 5.52 7.73
CA LEU A 216 -0.94 6.70 6.88
C LEU A 216 -2.24 7.42 7.24
N PRO A 217 -2.31 8.75 7.00
CA PRO A 217 -3.54 9.50 7.16
C PRO A 217 -4.64 8.90 6.27
N THR A 218 -5.88 8.85 6.78
CA THR A 218 -7.05 8.34 6.03
C THR A 218 -7.21 8.96 4.63
N PRO A 219 -6.96 10.28 4.41
CA PRO A 219 -7.02 10.86 3.07
C PRO A 219 -6.03 10.23 2.09
N VAL A 220 -4.83 9.91 2.55
CA VAL A 220 -3.81 9.22 1.73
C VAL A 220 -4.25 7.79 1.40
N ASP A 221 -4.82 7.08 2.37
CA ASP A 221 -5.36 5.73 2.16
C ASP A 221 -6.55 5.74 1.19
N LEU A 222 -7.39 6.79 1.22
CA LEU A 222 -8.52 6.97 0.30
C LEU A 222 -8.03 7.10 -1.14
N VAL A 223 -7.16 8.07 -1.41
CA VAL A 223 -6.67 8.33 -2.77
C VAL A 223 -5.85 7.15 -3.32
N ARG A 224 -5.13 6.42 -2.46
CA ARG A 224 -4.48 5.15 -2.84
C ARG A 224 -5.48 4.06 -3.20
N SER A 225 -6.58 3.96 -2.47
CA SER A 225 -7.63 2.98 -2.75
C SER A 225 -8.36 3.30 -4.05
N GLU A 226 -8.56 4.59 -4.35
CA GLU A 226 -9.10 5.06 -5.63
C GLU A 226 -8.18 4.69 -6.79
N GLN A 227 -6.89 5.01 -6.70
CA GLN A 227 -5.94 4.66 -7.77
C GLN A 227 -5.84 3.15 -7.96
N ALA A 228 -5.77 2.37 -6.87
CA ALA A 228 -5.71 0.90 -6.97
C ALA A 228 -6.96 0.31 -7.64
N LEU A 229 -8.14 0.91 -7.43
CA LEU A 229 -9.35 0.51 -8.15
C LEU A 229 -9.25 0.85 -9.64
N ILE A 230 -8.76 2.05 -9.98
CA ILE A 230 -8.57 2.49 -11.37
C ILE A 230 -7.64 1.53 -12.10
N ASP A 231 -6.48 1.21 -11.51
CA ASP A 231 -5.47 0.33 -12.12
C ASP A 231 -6.04 -1.08 -12.38
N GLU A 232 -6.65 -1.69 -11.35
CA GLU A 232 -7.25 -3.03 -11.50
C GLU A 232 -8.44 -3.04 -12.47
N TYR A 233 -9.20 -1.95 -12.54
CA TYR A 233 -10.31 -1.82 -13.48
C TYR A 233 -9.82 -1.66 -14.92
N GLN A 234 -8.75 -0.91 -15.16
CA GLN A 234 -8.15 -0.78 -16.49
C GLN A 234 -7.70 -2.14 -17.04
N GLU A 235 -7.05 -2.97 -16.22
CA GLU A 235 -6.68 -4.34 -16.60
C GLU A 235 -7.91 -5.20 -16.95
N LEU A 236 -8.98 -5.09 -16.16
CA LEU A 236 -10.25 -5.77 -16.43
C LEU A 236 -10.89 -5.27 -17.73
N ALA A 237 -10.88 -3.96 -17.98
CA ALA A 237 -11.44 -3.35 -19.18
C ALA A 237 -10.71 -3.80 -20.46
N ILE A 238 -9.37 -3.91 -20.40
CA ILE A 238 -8.57 -4.51 -21.49
C ILE A 238 -9.00 -5.95 -21.74
N THR A 239 -9.21 -6.72 -20.67
CA THR A 239 -9.66 -8.12 -20.78
C THR A 239 -11.07 -8.22 -21.38
N TYR A 240 -12.00 -7.34 -20.97
CA TYR A 240 -13.34 -7.28 -21.55
C TYR A 240 -13.31 -6.96 -23.04
N ARG A 241 -12.48 -5.99 -23.46
CA ARG A 241 -12.30 -5.66 -24.88
C ARG A 241 -11.74 -6.84 -25.67
N ALA A 242 -10.72 -7.52 -25.13
CA ALA A 242 -10.13 -8.70 -25.78
C ALA A 242 -11.12 -9.85 -25.94
N LEU A 243 -12.05 -10.01 -24.99
CA LEU A 243 -13.10 -11.04 -25.01
C LEU A 243 -14.39 -10.58 -25.68
N GLN A 244 -14.46 -9.35 -26.20
CA GLN A 244 -15.67 -8.74 -26.79
C GLN A 244 -16.90 -8.77 -25.85
N ILE A 245 -16.65 -8.64 -24.54
CA ILE A 245 -17.69 -8.59 -23.52
C ILE A 245 -18.02 -7.11 -23.24
N LEU A 246 -19.30 -6.80 -23.05
CA LEU A 246 -19.72 -5.46 -22.62
C LEU A 246 -19.03 -5.08 -21.30
N PRO A 247 -18.25 -3.99 -21.25
CA PRO A 247 -17.55 -3.60 -20.04
C PRO A 247 -18.54 -3.14 -18.97
N LEU A 248 -18.48 -3.79 -17.81
CA LEU A 248 -19.24 -3.40 -16.64
C LEU A 248 -18.49 -2.32 -15.85
N THR A 249 -19.20 -1.44 -15.16
CA THR A 249 -18.57 -0.49 -14.22
C THR A 249 -18.10 -1.20 -12.95
N PRO A 250 -17.13 -0.66 -12.18
CA PRO A 250 -16.70 -1.26 -10.92
C PRO A 250 -17.85 -1.55 -9.94
N GLU A 251 -18.83 -0.65 -9.87
CA GLU A 251 -20.04 -0.80 -9.06
C GLU A 251 -20.91 -1.97 -9.54
N GLN A 252 -21.13 -2.09 -10.86
CA GLN A 252 -21.88 -3.20 -11.45
C GLN A 252 -21.17 -4.53 -11.22
N VAL A 253 -19.84 -4.57 -11.39
CA VAL A 253 -19.02 -5.76 -11.08
C VAL A 253 -19.18 -6.13 -9.60
N TRP A 254 -19.11 -5.16 -8.70
CA TRP A 254 -19.32 -5.37 -7.27
C TRP A 254 -20.72 -5.90 -6.94
N ARG A 255 -21.79 -5.30 -7.46
CA ARG A 255 -23.18 -5.78 -7.29
C ARG A 255 -23.33 -7.23 -7.79
N ASN A 256 -22.81 -7.53 -8.98
CA ASN A 256 -22.85 -8.89 -9.55
C ASN A 256 -22.10 -9.90 -8.67
N GLN A 257 -21.01 -9.49 -8.01
CA GLN A 257 -20.27 -10.33 -7.06
C GLN A 257 -20.97 -10.47 -5.69
N GLN A 258 -21.79 -9.50 -5.27
CA GLN A 258 -22.61 -9.63 -4.05
C GLN A 258 -23.74 -10.64 -4.23
N HIS A 259 -24.41 -10.62 -5.38
CA HIS A 259 -25.50 -11.55 -5.70
C HIS A 259 -24.99 -12.94 -6.04
N SER A 260 -23.76 -13.07 -6.54
CA SER A 260 -23.06 -14.34 -6.56
C SER A 260 -22.51 -14.65 -5.16
N LYS A 261 -23.44 -14.92 -4.23
CA LYS A 261 -23.24 -15.89 -3.15
C LYS A 261 -23.00 -17.25 -3.83
N LEU A 262 -21.83 -17.41 -4.44
CA LEU A 262 -21.29 -18.72 -4.68
C LEU A 262 -21.15 -19.30 -3.29
N GLU A 263 -22.11 -20.15 -2.92
CA GLU A 263 -21.92 -21.15 -1.89
C GLU A 263 -20.49 -21.63 -2.08
N LYS A 264 -19.66 -21.50 -1.04
CA LYS A 264 -18.28 -21.96 -1.12
C LYS A 264 -18.36 -23.45 -1.41
N VAL A 265 -18.32 -23.84 -2.68
CA VAL A 265 -18.29 -25.23 -3.12
C VAL A 265 -16.90 -25.73 -2.74
N GLY A 266 -16.82 -26.19 -1.51
CA GLY A 266 -15.60 -26.47 -0.78
C GLY A 266 -15.98 -27.03 0.58
N ARG A 267 -15.03 -27.67 1.26
CA ARG A 267 -15.26 -28.22 2.59
C ARG A 267 -15.83 -27.13 3.49
N LYS A 268 -16.92 -27.43 4.20
CA LYS A 268 -17.45 -26.56 5.26
C LYS A 268 -16.27 -26.14 6.15
N PRO A 269 -16.10 -24.83 6.40
CA PRO A 269 -15.03 -24.38 7.27
C PRO A 269 -15.18 -25.10 8.61
N PHE A 270 -14.06 -25.54 9.18
CA PHE A 270 -14.07 -26.11 10.53
C PHE A 270 -14.74 -25.13 11.47
N SER A 271 -15.65 -25.62 12.31
CA SER A 271 -16.21 -24.81 13.38
C SER A 271 -15.08 -24.30 14.29
N GLU A 272 -15.30 -23.21 15.01
CA GLU A 272 -14.30 -22.68 15.95
C GLU A 272 -13.82 -23.77 16.94
N ARG A 273 -14.74 -24.64 17.37
CA ARG A 273 -14.44 -25.83 18.17
C ARG A 273 -13.49 -26.80 17.45
N GLN A 274 -13.75 -27.11 16.18
CA GLN A 274 -12.90 -28.01 15.39
C GLN A 274 -11.50 -27.41 15.11
N LYS A 275 -11.41 -26.08 14.89
CA LYS A 275 -10.13 -25.37 14.78
C LYS A 275 -9.36 -25.43 16.09
N ALA A 276 -10.03 -25.19 17.22
CA ALA A 276 -9.44 -25.26 18.55
C ALA A 276 -8.88 -26.65 18.86
N LEU A 277 -9.65 -27.72 18.61
CA LEU A 277 -9.21 -29.11 18.80
C LEU A 277 -8.00 -29.48 17.95
N ARG A 278 -7.97 -29.09 16.66
CA ARG A 278 -6.82 -29.33 15.79
C ARG A 278 -5.57 -28.58 16.26
N LYS A 279 -5.74 -27.32 16.66
CA LYS A 279 -4.65 -26.50 17.19
C LYS A 279 -4.13 -27.07 18.52
N ARG A 280 -5.02 -27.59 19.37
CA ARG A 280 -4.68 -28.30 20.61
C ARG A 280 -3.83 -29.53 20.32
N LYS A 281 -4.27 -30.44 19.44
CA LYS A 281 -3.51 -31.63 19.06
C LYS A 281 -2.10 -31.29 18.56
N LYS A 282 -1.98 -30.26 17.72
CA LYS A 282 -0.67 -29.81 17.22
C LYS A 282 0.23 -29.27 18.35
N LEU A 283 -0.33 -28.53 19.30
CA LEU A 283 0.42 -28.02 20.45
C LEU A 283 0.80 -29.14 21.44
N GLU A 284 -0.07 -30.14 21.63
CA GLU A 284 0.23 -31.35 22.40
C GLU A 284 1.36 -32.17 21.76
N GLU A 285 1.38 -32.29 20.44
CA GLU A 285 2.46 -32.94 19.70
C GLU A 285 3.79 -32.18 19.82
N GLN A 286 3.76 -30.84 19.69
CA GLN A 286 4.92 -29.98 19.95
C GLN A 286 5.42 -30.08 21.38
N LEU A 287 4.52 -30.24 22.36
CA LEU A 287 4.89 -30.44 23.76
C LEU A 287 5.58 -31.80 23.96
N ARG A 288 5.06 -32.87 23.34
CA ARG A 288 5.71 -34.20 23.39
C ARG A 288 7.09 -34.18 22.72
N GLU A 289 7.24 -33.50 21.59
CA GLU A 289 8.51 -33.36 20.89
C GLU A 289 9.52 -32.55 21.71
N LEU A 290 9.07 -31.48 22.37
CA LEU A 290 9.89 -30.70 23.29
C LEU A 290 10.31 -31.53 24.52
N GLU A 291 9.42 -32.36 25.05
CA GLU A 291 9.73 -33.27 26.16
C GLU A 291 10.71 -34.38 25.76
N ARG A 292 10.62 -34.91 24.54
CA ARG A 292 11.59 -35.88 24.00
C ARG A 292 12.98 -35.29 23.79
N ASN A 293 13.07 -34.02 23.41
CA ASN A 293 14.33 -33.33 23.14
C ASN A 293 14.86 -32.55 24.36
N LYS A 294 14.33 -32.79 25.55
CA LYS A 294 14.64 -32.05 26.78
C LYS A 294 16.15 -31.97 27.04
N ASP A 295 16.84 -33.11 27.01
CA ASP A 295 18.24 -33.18 27.42
C ASP A 295 19.17 -32.49 26.40
N ALA A 296 18.85 -32.61 25.10
CA ALA A 296 19.54 -31.89 24.04
C ALA A 296 19.35 -30.36 24.12
N ILE A 297 18.14 -29.91 24.46
CA ILE A 297 17.84 -28.47 24.61
C ILE A 297 18.55 -27.89 25.83
N LEU A 298 18.57 -28.62 26.94
CA LEU A 298 19.26 -28.20 28.17
C LEU A 298 20.78 -28.14 27.98
N ALA A 299 21.38 -29.09 27.24
CA ALA A 299 22.80 -29.06 26.89
C ALA A 299 23.16 -27.82 26.04
N VAL A 300 22.34 -27.51 25.03
CA VAL A 300 22.51 -26.31 24.20
C VAL A 300 22.23 -25.02 24.99
N GLU A 301 21.42 -25.06 26.05
CA GLU A 301 21.21 -23.91 26.95
C GLU A 301 22.42 -23.65 27.84
N SER A 302 23.09 -24.69 28.34
CA SER A 302 24.31 -24.54 29.17
C SER A 302 25.52 -24.00 28.41
N GLU A 303 25.62 -24.24 27.10
CA GLU A 303 26.75 -23.79 26.27
C GLU A 303 26.58 -22.36 25.70
N ARG A 304 25.48 -21.67 26.01
CA ARG A 304 25.15 -20.38 25.37
C ARG A 304 25.97 -19.22 25.92
N LYS A 305 26.71 -18.56 25.02
CA LYS A 305 27.31 -17.24 25.26
C LYS A 305 26.28 -16.10 25.06
N PRO A 306 26.31 -15.04 25.88
CA PRO A 306 25.41 -13.91 25.73
C PRO A 306 25.71 -13.15 24.42
N LYS A 307 24.74 -13.07 23.51
CA LYS A 307 24.78 -12.22 22.31
C LYS A 307 23.80 -11.06 22.45
N ARG A 308 24.10 -9.92 21.80
CA ARG A 308 23.17 -8.77 21.69
C ARG A 308 21.91 -9.19 20.94
N GLY A 309 20.73 -8.89 21.51
CA GLY A 309 19.43 -9.19 20.93
C GLY A 309 18.46 -9.83 21.92
N ARG A 310 17.30 -10.28 21.43
CA ARG A 310 16.27 -10.91 22.26
C ARG A 310 16.76 -12.30 22.69
N LYS A 311 16.87 -12.54 24.00
CA LYS A 311 17.28 -13.83 24.54
C LYS A 311 16.29 -14.92 24.11
N PRO A 312 16.76 -16.08 23.59
CA PRO A 312 15.89 -17.21 23.32
C PRO A 312 15.24 -17.69 24.63
N LEU A 313 14.00 -18.19 24.53
CA LEU A 313 13.25 -18.69 25.69
C LEU A 313 13.92 -19.96 26.23
N THR A 314 13.92 -20.13 27.54
CA THR A 314 14.39 -21.35 28.19
C THR A 314 13.41 -22.50 27.98
N TYR A 315 13.86 -23.74 28.13
CA TYR A 315 13.03 -24.94 28.09
C TYR A 315 11.78 -24.80 28.97
N GLN A 316 11.94 -24.33 30.21
CA GLN A 316 10.83 -24.11 31.14
C GLN A 316 9.83 -23.06 30.65
N GLN A 317 10.32 -21.96 30.05
CA GLN A 317 9.47 -20.91 29.48
C GLN A 317 8.74 -21.35 28.21
N LEU A 318 9.36 -22.23 27.40
CA LEU A 318 8.71 -22.82 26.23
C LEU A 318 7.61 -23.80 26.66
N ARG A 319 7.89 -24.65 27.65
CA ARG A 319 6.94 -25.61 28.20
C ARG A 319 5.74 -24.92 28.85
N SER A 320 5.95 -23.91 29.69
CA SER A 320 4.86 -23.17 30.33
C SER A 320 3.95 -22.48 29.32
N ARG A 321 4.52 -21.81 28.30
CA ARG A 321 3.75 -21.17 27.23
C ARG A 321 2.95 -22.16 26.38
N LEU A 322 3.48 -23.36 26.13
CA LEU A 322 2.74 -24.40 25.42
C LEU A 322 1.57 -24.90 26.26
N LEU A 323 1.79 -25.15 27.55
CA LEU A 323 0.75 -25.57 28.50
C LEU A 323 -0.35 -24.53 28.65
N GLU A 324 -0.02 -23.25 28.81
CA GLU A 324 -0.98 -22.14 28.87
C GLU A 324 -1.84 -22.07 27.60
N LYS A 325 -1.22 -22.20 26.42
CA LYS A 325 -1.93 -22.20 25.14
C LYS A 325 -2.84 -23.42 24.98
N ILE A 326 -2.41 -24.59 25.46
CA ILE A 326 -3.23 -25.80 25.47
C ILE A 326 -4.44 -25.58 26.39
N GLN A 327 -4.23 -25.14 27.63
CA GLN A 327 -5.31 -24.86 28.59
C GLN A 327 -6.32 -23.85 28.08
N ALA A 328 -5.85 -22.75 27.47
CA ALA A 328 -6.73 -21.74 26.87
C ALA A 328 -7.60 -22.33 25.74
N LEU A 329 -7.04 -23.21 24.91
CA LEU A 329 -7.79 -23.90 23.86
C LEU A 329 -8.72 -24.99 24.41
N THR A 330 -8.37 -25.63 25.53
CA THR A 330 -9.23 -26.60 26.22
C THR A 330 -10.51 -25.91 26.69
N LYS A 331 -10.40 -24.73 27.31
CA LYS A 331 -11.56 -23.91 27.74
C LYS A 331 -12.45 -23.46 26.58
N LEU A 332 -11.88 -23.25 25.38
CA LEU A 332 -12.62 -22.88 24.16
C LEU A 332 -13.21 -24.09 23.41
N SER A 333 -12.80 -25.31 23.77
CA SER A 333 -13.21 -26.55 23.08
C SER A 333 -14.14 -27.44 23.91
N ALA A 334 -14.20 -27.22 25.22
CA ALA A 334 -15.25 -27.71 26.11
C ALA A 334 -16.59 -27.17 25.62
#